data_AF-A0A0G4E4Z0-F1
#
_entry.id   AF-A0A0G4E4Z0-F1
#
_cell.length_a   1.000
_cell.length_b   1.000
_cell.length_c   1.000
_cell.angle_alpha   90.00
_cell.angle_beta   90.00
_cell.angle_gamma   90.00
#
_symmetry.space_group_name_H-M   'P 1'
#
loop_
_entity.id
_entity.type
_entity.pdbx_description
1 polymer ?
#
loop_
_entity_poly.entity_id
_entity_poly.type
_entity_poly.pdbx_seq_one_letter_code
_entity_poly.pdbx_strand_id
1 'polypeptide(L)'
;MTTSKYTVQQIESLGVKCKFYSMGAERDGWIMPDGSGVDYAGYAQLTFEPETISTADPAGLIRSRVAAAEVLFTGSDFGYAYTDAEDWIEQQDALVRSCYANVDQQRVTLVFKVKFKSGSAGWITSTVFNLTDALASDEGWIPTYSNWRHGGSYVTNVKDQNGCTGCVSNQYADGKWRIVCDPRRNGLNEPGDFTFESRDAAARGQRGLVRGQAQELQVWLAGQSGVAANSTSVAENAAA
;
A
#
# COMPACT_ATOMS: atom_id res chain seq x y z
N MET A 1 7.24 -3.72 22.88
CA MET A 1 7.59 -2.54 23.70
C MET A 1 8.91 -2.78 24.40
N THR A 2 9.99 -2.32 23.79
CA THR A 2 11.29 -2.12 24.44
C THR A 2 11.74 -0.73 24.01
N THR A 3 11.46 0.27 24.84
CA THR A 3 11.92 1.65 24.63
C THR A 3 13.42 1.68 24.95
N SER A 4 14.22 1.17 24.01
CA SER A 4 15.67 1.26 24.09
C SER A 4 16.03 2.75 24.06
N LYS A 5 16.52 3.27 25.20
CA LYS A 5 17.01 4.64 25.25
C LYS A 5 18.25 4.76 24.37
N TYR A 6 18.19 5.63 23.37
CA TYR A 6 19.35 6.01 22.61
C TYR A 6 20.33 6.83 23.46
N THR A 7 21.62 6.56 23.36
CA THR A 7 22.62 7.44 23.95
C THR A 7 22.67 8.77 23.20
N VAL A 8 23.16 9.83 23.85
CA VAL A 8 23.38 11.14 23.20
C VAL A 8 24.20 10.99 21.92
N GLN A 9 25.26 10.18 21.97
CA GLN A 9 26.10 9.92 20.81
C GLN A 9 25.34 9.22 19.67
N GLN A 10 24.44 8.28 19.97
CA GLN A 10 23.61 7.62 18.95
C GLN A 10 22.62 8.59 18.34
N ILE A 11 21.99 9.45 19.15
CA ILE A 11 21.03 10.46 18.68
C ILE A 11 21.71 11.42 17.70
N GLU A 12 22.85 11.97 18.09
CA GLU A 12 23.57 12.95 17.27
C GLU A 12 24.19 12.35 16.00
N SER A 13 24.57 11.08 16.02
CA SER A 13 25.22 10.43 14.86
C SER A 13 24.26 9.75 13.90
N LEU A 14 23.11 9.25 14.39
CA LEU A 14 22.17 8.45 13.58
C LEU A 14 20.84 9.17 13.31
N GLY A 15 20.44 10.08 14.20
CA GLY A 15 19.16 10.77 14.13
C GLY A 15 19.13 11.84 13.03
N VAL A 16 17.98 12.00 12.38
CA VAL A 16 17.71 13.18 11.55
C VAL A 16 17.23 14.27 12.48
N LYS A 17 18.05 15.32 12.67
CA LYS A 17 17.65 16.47 13.47
C LYS A 17 16.59 17.27 12.73
N CYS A 18 15.39 17.38 13.30
CA CYS A 18 14.28 18.10 12.69
C CYS A 18 13.24 18.56 13.71
N LYS A 19 12.40 19.52 13.30
CA LYS A 19 11.17 19.83 14.00
C LYS A 19 10.09 18.82 13.66
N PHE A 20 9.41 18.28 14.66
CA PHE A 20 8.28 17.38 14.46
C PHE A 20 7.17 17.65 15.47
N TYR A 21 5.94 17.32 15.08
CA TYR A 21 4.77 17.40 15.94
C TYR A 21 4.36 15.99 16.37
N SER A 22 4.17 15.80 17.67
CA SER A 22 3.61 14.57 18.24
C SER A 22 2.93 14.88 19.59
N MET A 23 1.90 14.10 19.92
CA MET A 23 1.11 14.24 21.15
C MET A 23 0.65 15.69 21.44
N GLY A 24 0.25 16.43 20.40
CA GLY A 24 -0.31 17.77 20.57
C GLY A 24 0.71 18.92 20.67
N ALA A 25 2.02 18.65 20.53
CA ALA A 25 3.05 19.67 20.65
C ALA A 25 4.14 19.55 19.57
N GLU A 26 4.68 20.69 19.15
CA GLU A 26 5.91 20.76 18.36
C GLU A 26 7.12 20.44 19.26
N ARG A 27 8.08 19.73 18.69
CA ARG A 27 9.31 19.23 19.30
C ARG A 27 10.49 19.63 18.43
N ASP A 28 11.59 20.00 19.06
CA ASP A 28 12.88 20.21 18.40
C ASP A 28 13.80 19.06 18.80
N GLY A 29 13.95 18.08 17.91
CA GLY A 29 14.57 16.81 18.27
C GLY A 29 15.07 16.03 17.07
N TRP A 30 15.06 14.71 17.17
CA TRP A 30 15.60 13.80 16.17
C TRP A 30 14.59 12.72 15.81
N ILE A 31 14.57 12.32 14.54
CA ILE A 31 13.91 11.09 14.10
C ILE A 31 14.97 10.02 13.90
N MET A 32 14.86 8.96 14.69
CA MET A 32 15.83 7.88 14.79
C MET A 32 15.69 6.89 13.61
N PRO A 33 16.68 6.01 13.37
CA PRO A 33 16.60 5.04 12.26
C PRO A 33 15.42 4.07 12.36
N ASP A 34 14.93 3.77 13.56
CA ASP A 34 13.70 2.98 13.79
C ASP A 34 12.41 3.80 13.59
N GLY A 35 12.52 5.04 13.09
CA GLY A 35 11.43 5.96 12.85
C GLY A 35 10.87 6.65 14.09
N SER A 36 11.35 6.31 15.30
CA SER A 36 10.89 6.94 16.53
C SER A 36 11.40 8.37 16.65
N GLY A 37 10.56 9.24 17.22
CA GLY A 37 10.92 10.61 17.53
C GLY A 37 11.60 10.67 18.89
N VAL A 38 12.62 11.50 19.04
CA VAL A 38 13.34 11.73 20.30
C VAL A 38 13.48 13.23 20.55
N ASP A 39 13.13 13.66 21.77
CA ASP A 39 13.30 15.04 22.26
C ASP A 39 13.83 15.00 23.70
N TYR A 40 14.49 16.08 24.15
CA TYR A 40 14.90 16.27 25.53
C TYR A 40 14.00 17.29 26.24
N ALA A 41 13.28 16.83 27.26
CA ALA A 41 12.57 17.69 28.20
C ALA A 41 13.40 17.83 29.49
N GLY A 42 14.27 18.85 29.53
CA GLY A 42 15.23 19.02 30.62
C GLY A 42 16.28 17.90 30.59
N TYR A 43 16.33 17.08 31.65
CA TYR A 43 17.25 15.93 31.74
C TYR A 43 16.63 14.60 31.27
N ALA A 44 15.36 14.61 30.88
CA ALA A 44 14.65 13.41 30.44
C ALA A 44 14.61 13.32 28.91
N GLN A 45 15.05 12.18 28.38
CA GLN A 45 14.77 11.80 27.00
C GLN A 45 13.33 11.31 26.87
N LEU A 46 12.58 11.93 25.97
CA LEU A 46 11.26 11.50 25.56
C LEU A 46 11.36 10.75 24.23
N THR A 47 10.56 9.71 24.07
CA THR A 47 10.46 8.92 22.83
C THR A 47 9.02 8.91 22.36
N PHE A 48 8.82 9.05 21.05
CA PHE A 48 7.51 9.16 20.40
C PHE A 48 7.36 8.08 19.33
N GLU A 49 6.20 7.44 19.31
CA GLU A 49 5.90 6.37 18.35
C GLU A 49 5.85 6.93 16.91
N PRO A 50 6.40 6.20 15.92
CA PRO A 50 6.51 6.68 14.55
C PRO A 50 5.20 7.18 13.95
N GLU A 51 4.09 6.45 14.14
CA GLU A 51 2.78 6.77 13.57
C GLU A 51 2.16 8.07 14.12
N THR A 52 2.71 8.61 15.21
CA THR A 52 2.24 9.87 15.81
C THR A 52 2.94 11.10 15.24
N ILE A 53 3.99 10.91 14.44
CA ILE A 53 4.89 11.96 13.99
C ILE A 53 4.33 12.66 12.76
N SER A 54 4.37 13.99 12.79
CA SER A 54 4.21 14.85 11.61
C SER A 54 5.40 15.78 11.50
N THR A 55 5.99 15.90 10.32
CA THR A 55 7.15 16.77 10.09
C THR A 55 7.20 17.24 8.64
N ALA A 56 7.76 18.42 8.43
CA ALA A 56 8.08 18.94 7.11
C ALA A 56 9.46 18.46 6.60
N ASP A 57 10.27 17.83 7.45
CA ASP A 57 11.56 17.26 7.05
C ASP A 57 11.34 15.95 6.26
N PRO A 58 11.76 15.89 4.98
CA PRO A 58 11.48 14.71 4.16
C PRO A 58 12.16 13.44 4.67
N ALA A 59 13.40 13.55 5.17
CA ALA A 59 14.18 12.39 5.63
C ALA A 59 13.65 11.84 6.96
N GLY A 60 13.21 12.72 7.85
CA GLY A 60 12.49 12.35 9.07
C GLY A 60 11.14 11.72 8.76
N LEU A 61 10.36 12.34 7.87
CA LEU A 61 9.03 11.85 7.51
C LEU A 61 9.07 10.44 6.91
N ILE A 62 9.99 10.16 5.98
CA ILE A 62 10.09 8.84 5.37
C ILE A 62 10.49 7.77 6.39
N ARG A 63 11.43 8.06 7.30
CA ARG A 63 11.83 7.11 8.36
C ARG A 63 10.64 6.72 9.24
N SER A 64 9.89 7.71 9.72
CA SER A 64 8.71 7.43 10.55
C SER A 64 7.61 6.69 9.79
N ARG A 65 7.41 6.99 8.49
CA ARG A 65 6.46 6.26 7.64
C ARG A 65 6.86 4.80 7.43
N VAL A 66 8.12 4.53 7.13
CA VAL A 66 8.64 3.16 6.96
C VAL A 66 8.45 2.36 8.24
N ALA A 67 8.81 2.93 9.40
CA ALA A 67 8.63 2.27 10.68
C ALA A 67 7.15 1.99 11.00
N ALA A 68 6.26 2.96 10.79
CA ALA A 68 4.82 2.77 10.96
C ALA A 68 4.27 1.70 10.01
N ALA A 69 4.76 1.64 8.77
CA ALA A 69 4.38 0.63 7.79
C ALA A 69 4.86 -0.78 8.19
N GLU A 70 6.08 -0.91 8.72
CA GLU A 70 6.61 -2.19 9.23
C GLU A 70 5.81 -2.73 10.41
N VAL A 71 5.45 -1.87 11.37
CA VAL A 71 4.56 -2.25 12.49
C VAL A 71 3.23 -2.77 11.95
N LEU A 72 2.66 -2.09 10.96
CA LEU A 72 1.38 -2.49 10.37
C LEU A 72 1.49 -3.80 9.57
N PHE A 73 2.56 -3.99 8.82
CA PHE A 73 2.83 -5.21 8.05
C PHE A 73 3.04 -6.43 8.95
N THR A 74 3.84 -6.29 10.00
CA THR A 74 4.09 -7.39 10.95
C THR A 74 2.88 -7.68 11.85
N GLY A 75 2.02 -6.67 12.09
CA GLY A 75 0.81 -6.80 12.90
C GLY A 75 -0.45 -7.23 12.14
N SER A 76 -0.43 -7.26 10.80
CA SER A 76 -1.61 -7.57 9.96
C SER A 76 -1.30 -8.74 9.03
N ASP A 77 -2.08 -9.81 9.08
CA ASP A 77 -1.90 -10.95 8.15
C ASP A 77 -2.71 -10.81 6.86
N PHE A 78 -3.83 -10.08 6.89
CA PHE A 78 -4.84 -10.07 5.82
C PHE A 78 -5.24 -11.48 5.34
N GLY A 79 -5.17 -12.48 6.22
CA GLY A 79 -5.38 -13.89 5.90
C GLY A 79 -4.21 -14.59 5.17
N TYR A 80 -3.03 -13.98 5.11
CA TYR A 80 -1.81 -14.54 4.52
C TYR A 80 -0.72 -14.75 5.56
N ALA A 81 -0.05 -15.91 5.49
CA ALA A 81 1.20 -16.14 6.20
C ALA A 81 2.37 -15.68 5.31
N TYR A 82 2.86 -14.47 5.54
CA TYR A 82 3.99 -13.92 4.79
C TYR A 82 5.28 -14.73 5.06
N THR A 83 5.99 -15.07 3.99
CA THR A 83 7.24 -15.84 4.04
C THR A 83 8.47 -14.96 3.84
N ASP A 84 8.32 -13.86 3.10
CA ASP A 84 9.40 -12.98 2.69
C ASP A 84 8.81 -11.67 2.16
N ALA A 85 9.60 -10.60 2.13
CA ALA A 85 9.18 -9.32 1.59
C ALA A 85 10.35 -8.40 1.18
N GLU A 86 10.14 -7.63 0.13
CA GLU A 86 11.07 -6.62 -0.37
C GLU A 86 11.01 -5.34 0.47
N ASP A 87 11.93 -4.40 0.20
CA ASP A 87 11.97 -3.07 0.81
C ASP A 87 10.73 -2.23 0.47
N TRP A 88 10.43 -1.24 1.32
CA TRP A 88 9.39 -0.26 1.04
C TRP A 88 9.82 0.71 -0.05
N ILE A 89 8.89 1.01 -0.94
CA ILE A 89 9.03 1.95 -2.03
C ILE A 89 8.02 3.09 -1.84
N GLU A 90 8.48 4.33 -1.97
CA GLU A 90 7.62 5.50 -1.98
C GLU A 90 6.80 5.59 -3.27
N GLN A 91 5.48 5.74 -3.11
CA GLN A 91 4.54 6.00 -4.19
C GLN A 91 3.61 7.13 -3.77
N GLN A 92 3.99 8.38 -4.08
CA GLN A 92 3.22 9.59 -3.76
C GLN A 92 2.92 9.73 -2.25
N ASP A 93 1.68 9.42 -1.84
CA ASP A 93 1.17 9.49 -0.46
C ASP A 93 1.16 8.11 0.24
N ALA A 94 1.77 7.10 -0.39
CA ALA A 94 1.79 5.74 0.08
C ALA A 94 3.20 5.14 0.12
N LEU A 95 3.34 4.12 0.97
CA LEU A 95 4.42 3.14 0.87
C LEU A 95 3.86 1.85 0.30
N VAL A 96 4.61 1.24 -0.61
CA VAL A 96 4.28 -0.01 -1.28
C VAL A 96 5.44 -0.97 -1.12
N ARG A 97 5.17 -2.25 -0.85
CA ARG A 97 6.18 -3.31 -0.91
C ARG A 97 5.62 -4.56 -1.58
N SER A 98 6.49 -5.28 -2.26
CA SER A 98 6.23 -6.67 -2.65
C SER A 98 6.43 -7.57 -1.44
N CYS A 99 5.53 -8.52 -1.24
CA CYS A 99 5.67 -9.57 -0.23
C CYS A 99 5.21 -10.90 -0.81
N TYR A 100 5.61 -11.99 -0.15
CA TYR A 100 5.36 -13.34 -0.64
C TYR A 100 4.68 -14.16 0.44
N ALA A 101 3.77 -15.03 0.02
CA ALA A 101 3.11 -15.99 0.90
C ALA A 101 2.95 -17.33 0.17
N ASN A 102 2.72 -18.41 0.92
CA ASN A 102 2.33 -19.69 0.35
C ASN A 102 0.82 -19.88 0.51
N VAL A 103 0.10 -20.00 -0.60
CA VAL A 103 -1.33 -20.29 -0.66
C VAL A 103 -1.51 -21.57 -1.47
N ASP A 104 -2.14 -22.59 -0.88
CA ASP A 104 -2.36 -23.90 -1.53
C ASP A 104 -1.09 -24.51 -2.18
N GLN A 105 0.03 -24.46 -1.46
CA GLN A 105 1.35 -24.92 -1.91
C GLN A 105 1.97 -24.14 -3.08
N GLN A 106 1.34 -23.04 -3.49
CA GLN A 106 1.88 -22.12 -4.48
C GLN A 106 2.41 -20.85 -3.79
N ARG A 107 3.64 -20.45 -4.14
CA ARG A 107 4.16 -19.13 -3.77
C ARG A 107 3.41 -18.06 -4.57
N VAL A 108 2.78 -17.13 -3.88
CA VAL A 108 2.10 -15.98 -4.48
C VAL A 108 2.85 -14.70 -4.16
N THR A 109 2.82 -13.76 -5.11
CA THR A 109 3.29 -12.39 -4.93
C THR A 109 2.11 -11.52 -4.54
N LEU A 110 2.28 -10.82 -3.44
CA LEU A 110 1.32 -9.89 -2.86
C LEU A 110 1.93 -8.48 -2.88
N VAL A 111 1.09 -7.47 -3.05
CA VAL A 111 1.49 -6.07 -2.95
C VAL A 111 0.81 -5.47 -1.74
N PHE A 112 1.60 -5.08 -0.75
CA PHE A 112 1.12 -4.42 0.46
C PHE A 112 1.28 -2.91 0.30
N LYS A 113 0.22 -2.16 0.58
CA LYS A 113 0.19 -0.70 0.43
C LYS A 113 -0.34 -0.04 1.69
N VAL A 114 0.35 1.01 2.13
CA VAL A 114 -0.07 1.85 3.27
C VAL A 114 -0.17 3.29 2.81
N LYS A 115 -1.36 3.91 2.94
CA LYS A 115 -1.58 5.32 2.63
C LYS A 115 -1.48 6.16 3.89
N PHE A 116 -0.81 7.31 3.79
CA PHE A 116 -0.53 8.20 4.91
C PHE A 116 -1.31 9.51 4.84
N LYS A 117 -1.53 10.13 6.00
CA LYS A 117 -1.95 11.52 6.08
C LYS A 117 -0.84 12.41 5.52
N SER A 118 -1.23 13.49 4.85
CA SER A 118 -0.27 14.45 4.28
C SER A 118 0.63 15.02 5.40
N GLY A 119 1.96 15.03 5.18
CA GLY A 119 2.96 15.52 6.13
C GLY A 119 3.10 14.70 7.43
N SER A 120 2.53 13.50 7.49
CA SER A 120 2.49 12.67 8.70
C SER A 120 2.80 11.21 8.41
N ALA A 121 3.32 10.51 9.42
CA ALA A 121 3.45 9.06 9.47
C ALA A 121 2.18 8.37 10.02
N GLY A 122 1.17 9.14 10.42
CA GLY A 122 -0.16 8.61 10.71
C GLY A 122 -0.83 8.09 9.43
N TRP A 123 -1.18 6.81 9.41
CA TRP A 123 -1.79 6.17 8.25
C TRP A 123 -3.32 6.34 8.20
N ILE A 124 -3.89 6.15 7.01
CA ILE A 124 -5.33 6.24 6.71
C ILE A 124 -5.90 4.86 6.40
N THR A 125 -5.21 4.10 5.53
CA THR A 125 -5.63 2.78 5.08
C THR A 125 -4.42 1.89 4.80
N SER A 126 -4.57 0.59 5.01
CA SER A 126 -3.68 -0.45 4.48
C SER A 126 -4.46 -1.47 3.65
N THR A 127 -3.83 -1.95 2.59
CA THR A 127 -4.43 -2.91 1.65
C THR A 127 -3.40 -3.94 1.21
N VAL A 128 -3.85 -5.17 0.98
CA VAL A 128 -3.07 -6.20 0.29
C VAL A 128 -3.75 -6.59 -1.02
N PHE A 129 -2.96 -6.69 -2.08
CA PHE A 129 -3.42 -7.09 -3.41
C PHE A 129 -2.69 -8.35 -3.85
N ASN A 130 -3.43 -9.38 -4.25
CA ASN A 130 -2.82 -10.61 -4.74
C ASN A 130 -2.49 -10.47 -6.23
N LEU A 131 -1.25 -10.09 -6.52
CA LEU A 131 -0.77 -9.83 -7.86
C LEU A 131 -0.76 -11.11 -8.70
N THR A 132 -0.40 -12.25 -8.10
CA THR A 132 -0.41 -13.55 -8.78
C THR A 132 -1.81 -13.94 -9.25
N ASP A 133 -2.83 -13.81 -8.39
CA ASP A 133 -4.21 -14.13 -8.74
C ASP A 133 -4.77 -13.19 -9.82
N ALA A 134 -4.48 -11.89 -9.72
CA ALA A 134 -4.92 -10.90 -10.69
C ALA A 134 -4.32 -11.14 -12.09
N LEU A 135 -3.10 -11.67 -12.16
CA LEU A 135 -2.42 -12.00 -13.41
C LEU A 135 -2.75 -13.42 -13.93
N ALA A 136 -3.38 -14.26 -13.12
CA ALA A 136 -3.71 -15.63 -13.50
C ALA A 136 -4.67 -15.67 -14.71
N SER A 137 -4.61 -16.77 -15.47
CA SER A 137 -5.48 -17.01 -16.64
C SER A 137 -6.98 -16.93 -16.29
N ASP A 138 -7.80 -16.57 -17.27
CA ASP A 138 -9.27 -16.67 -17.20
C ASP A 138 -9.82 -18.07 -17.46
N GLU A 139 -8.97 -18.99 -17.92
CA GLU A 139 -9.38 -20.36 -18.20
C GLU A 139 -9.91 -21.05 -16.93
N GLY A 140 -11.15 -21.53 -17.00
CA GLY A 140 -11.83 -22.17 -15.88
C GLY A 140 -12.26 -21.22 -14.74
N TRP A 141 -12.01 -19.91 -14.83
CA TRP A 141 -12.46 -18.97 -13.80
C TRP A 141 -13.98 -18.77 -13.87
N ILE A 142 -14.62 -18.93 -12.71
CA ILE A 142 -16.07 -18.77 -12.51
C ILE A 142 -16.30 -17.61 -11.53
N PRO A 143 -17.05 -16.57 -11.90
CA PRO A 143 -17.36 -15.48 -10.98
C PRO A 143 -18.18 -15.96 -9.78
N THR A 144 -17.84 -15.47 -8.59
CA THR A 144 -18.66 -15.66 -7.38
C THR A 144 -19.31 -14.36 -6.99
N TYR A 145 -20.55 -14.41 -6.51
CA TYR A 145 -21.35 -13.23 -6.27
C TYR A 145 -21.85 -13.11 -4.84
N SER A 146 -21.94 -11.88 -4.34
CA SER A 146 -22.81 -11.55 -3.20
C SER A 146 -23.74 -10.40 -3.55
N ASN A 147 -24.89 -10.35 -2.86
CA ASN A 147 -25.92 -9.35 -3.12
C ASN A 147 -25.46 -7.95 -2.68
N TRP A 148 -25.64 -6.97 -3.57
CA TRP A 148 -25.45 -5.56 -3.25
C TRP A 148 -26.79 -4.90 -2.90
N ARG A 149 -26.84 -4.18 -1.77
CA ARG A 149 -28.07 -3.64 -1.16
C ARG A 149 -28.92 -2.75 -2.08
N HIS A 150 -28.34 -2.13 -3.10
CA HIS A 150 -29.01 -1.18 -3.99
C HIS A 150 -29.27 -1.74 -5.41
N GLY A 151 -29.17 -3.06 -5.57
CA GLY A 151 -29.40 -3.74 -6.84
C GLY A 151 -28.12 -3.85 -7.68
N GLY A 152 -27.68 -5.09 -7.86
CA GLY A 152 -26.43 -5.46 -8.53
C GLY A 152 -25.74 -6.58 -7.76
N SER A 153 -24.48 -6.86 -8.09
CA SER A 153 -23.71 -7.93 -7.47
C SER A 153 -22.27 -7.51 -7.23
N TYR A 154 -21.78 -7.78 -6.02
CA TYR A 154 -20.34 -7.83 -5.77
C TYR A 154 -19.78 -9.09 -6.42
N VAL A 155 -18.65 -8.98 -7.12
CA VAL A 155 -17.88 -10.10 -7.66
C VAL A 155 -16.82 -10.46 -6.62
N THR A 156 -17.15 -11.37 -5.71
CA THR A 156 -16.41 -11.57 -4.44
C THR A 156 -15.02 -12.16 -4.61
N ASN A 157 -14.77 -12.82 -5.74
CA ASN A 157 -13.46 -13.34 -6.13
C ASN A 157 -12.72 -12.42 -7.13
N VAL A 158 -13.03 -11.12 -7.12
CA VAL A 158 -12.24 -10.08 -7.79
C VAL A 158 -12.04 -8.92 -6.82
N LYS A 159 -10.79 -8.64 -6.47
CA LYS A 159 -10.39 -7.45 -5.72
C LYS A 159 -9.44 -6.61 -6.55
N ASP A 160 -9.58 -5.29 -6.48
CA ASP A 160 -8.63 -4.37 -7.09
C ASP A 160 -7.43 -4.09 -6.16
N GLN A 161 -6.47 -3.31 -6.65
CA GLN A 161 -5.28 -2.90 -5.90
C GLN A 161 -5.56 -2.04 -4.66
N ASN A 162 -6.78 -1.49 -4.53
CA ASN A 162 -7.21 -0.71 -3.37
C ASN A 162 -8.01 -1.58 -2.37
N GLY A 163 -8.08 -2.90 -2.58
CA GLY A 163 -8.85 -3.83 -1.76
C GLY A 163 -10.37 -3.77 -1.98
N CYS A 164 -10.84 -3.00 -2.97
CA CYS A 164 -12.24 -2.89 -3.30
C CYS A 164 -12.70 -4.14 -4.05
N THR A 165 -13.87 -4.65 -3.69
CA THR A 165 -14.49 -5.78 -4.39
C THR A 165 -15.13 -5.31 -5.69
N GLY A 166 -14.95 -6.06 -6.78
CA GLY A 166 -15.56 -5.76 -8.07
C GLY A 166 -17.09 -5.64 -7.96
N CYS A 167 -17.70 -4.72 -8.72
CA CYS A 167 -19.14 -4.47 -8.68
C CYS A 167 -19.72 -4.42 -10.09
N VAL A 168 -20.76 -5.20 -10.34
CA VAL A 168 -21.49 -5.20 -11.62
C VAL A 168 -22.98 -5.01 -11.40
N SER A 169 -23.65 -4.31 -12.32
CA SER A 169 -25.09 -4.07 -12.22
C SER A 169 -25.74 -3.88 -13.59
N ASN A 170 -27.03 -4.17 -13.67
CA ASN A 170 -27.91 -3.82 -14.78
C ASN A 170 -29.03 -2.87 -14.35
N GLN A 171 -28.94 -2.29 -13.15
CA GLN A 171 -29.94 -1.36 -12.58
C GLN A 171 -29.85 0.04 -13.19
N TYR A 172 -29.77 0.10 -14.52
CA TYR A 172 -29.77 1.32 -15.32
C TYR A 172 -31.05 1.36 -16.16
N ALA A 173 -31.44 2.54 -16.63
CA ALA A 173 -32.68 2.71 -17.40
C ALA A 173 -32.75 1.85 -18.67
N ASP A 174 -31.60 1.48 -19.24
CA ASP A 174 -31.49 0.63 -20.43
C ASP A 174 -31.36 -0.87 -20.13
N GLY A 175 -31.30 -1.26 -18.85
CA GLY A 175 -31.18 -2.65 -18.40
C GLY A 175 -29.88 -3.36 -18.80
N LYS A 176 -28.87 -2.64 -19.31
CA LYS A 176 -27.61 -3.26 -19.77
C LYS A 176 -26.65 -3.49 -18.62
N TRP A 177 -25.94 -4.62 -18.66
CA TRP A 177 -24.91 -4.94 -17.66
C TRP A 177 -23.68 -4.07 -17.82
N ARG A 178 -23.16 -3.60 -16.69
CA ARG A 178 -22.01 -2.70 -16.60
C ARG A 178 -21.15 -3.06 -15.41
N ILE A 179 -19.87 -2.70 -15.50
CA ILE A 179 -19.03 -2.46 -14.34
C ILE A 179 -19.49 -1.15 -13.70
N VAL A 180 -19.76 -1.16 -12.39
CA VAL A 180 -20.34 -0.01 -11.69
C VAL A 180 -19.32 1.12 -11.59
N CYS A 181 -18.15 0.82 -11.00
CA CYS A 181 -17.05 1.76 -10.79
C CYS A 181 -15.99 1.63 -11.90
N ASP A 182 -16.40 1.66 -13.17
CA ASP A 182 -15.45 1.58 -14.28
C ASP A 182 -14.70 2.92 -14.40
N PRO A 183 -13.39 2.99 -14.08
CA PRO A 183 -12.64 4.25 -14.11
C PRO A 183 -12.51 4.83 -15.52
N ARG A 184 -12.84 4.06 -16.56
CA ARG A 184 -12.80 4.52 -17.95
C ARG A 184 -14.05 5.29 -18.36
N ARG A 185 -15.14 5.22 -17.58
CA ARG A 185 -16.44 5.82 -17.92
C ARG A 185 -16.47 7.30 -17.56
N ASN A 186 -16.77 8.15 -18.55
CA ASN A 186 -17.05 9.58 -18.34
C ASN A 186 -18.51 9.85 -17.92
N GLY A 187 -19.45 9.08 -18.47
CA GLY A 187 -20.88 9.19 -18.21
C GLY A 187 -21.64 7.99 -18.79
N LEU A 188 -22.94 7.88 -18.50
CA LEU A 188 -23.78 6.84 -19.10
C LEU A 188 -23.98 7.13 -20.59
N ASN A 189 -23.75 6.13 -21.44
CA ASN A 189 -23.77 6.23 -22.90
C ASN A 189 -22.71 7.19 -23.51
N GLU A 190 -21.67 7.51 -22.75
CA GLU A 190 -20.52 8.30 -23.21
C GLU A 190 -19.31 7.40 -23.50
N PRO A 191 -18.22 7.92 -24.12
CA PRO A 191 -16.99 7.15 -24.28
C PRO A 191 -16.51 6.55 -22.96
N GLY A 192 -16.20 5.26 -23.01
CA GLY A 192 -15.83 4.45 -21.86
C GLY A 192 -16.99 3.79 -21.11
N ASP A 193 -18.25 4.03 -21.50
CA ASP A 193 -19.39 3.24 -21.01
C ASP A 193 -19.47 1.87 -21.68
N PHE A 194 -18.64 0.93 -21.22
CA PHE A 194 -18.69 -0.45 -21.68
C PHE A 194 -19.91 -1.17 -21.12
N THR A 195 -20.67 -1.80 -22.02
CA THR A 195 -21.82 -2.62 -21.68
C THR A 195 -21.58 -4.07 -22.07
N PHE A 196 -22.24 -4.98 -21.36
CA PHE A 196 -22.04 -6.41 -21.49
C PHE A 196 -23.38 -7.11 -21.66
N GLU A 197 -23.36 -8.25 -22.35
CA GLU A 197 -24.54 -9.07 -22.61
C GLU A 197 -25.12 -9.73 -21.35
N SER A 198 -24.29 -9.95 -20.34
CA SER A 198 -24.67 -10.67 -19.12
C SER A 198 -23.89 -10.19 -17.90
N ARG A 199 -24.36 -10.59 -16.72
CA ARG A 199 -23.66 -10.37 -15.45
C ARG A 199 -22.25 -10.98 -15.47
N ASP A 200 -22.14 -12.18 -16.00
CA ASP A 200 -20.89 -12.94 -16.05
C ASP A 200 -19.91 -12.30 -17.04
N ALA A 201 -20.39 -11.81 -18.18
CA ALA A 201 -19.59 -11.04 -19.12
C ALA A 201 -19.07 -9.74 -18.47
N ALA A 202 -19.90 -9.02 -17.72
CA ALA A 202 -19.46 -7.84 -16.97
C ALA A 202 -18.43 -8.19 -15.87
N ALA A 203 -18.61 -9.31 -15.18
CA ALA A 203 -17.67 -9.76 -14.16
C ALA A 203 -16.30 -10.15 -14.76
N ARG A 204 -16.29 -10.80 -15.93
CA ARG A 204 -15.07 -11.05 -16.71
C ARG A 204 -14.43 -9.75 -17.18
N GLY A 205 -15.24 -8.77 -17.61
CA GLY A 205 -14.78 -7.42 -17.92
C GLY A 205 -14.08 -6.75 -16.73
N GLN A 206 -14.66 -6.86 -15.53
CA GLN A 206 -14.06 -6.35 -14.29
C GLN A 206 -12.72 -7.03 -13.99
N ARG A 207 -12.65 -8.37 -14.11
CA ARG A 207 -11.41 -9.12 -13.91
C ARG A 207 -10.35 -8.71 -14.93
N GLY A 208 -10.72 -8.52 -16.19
CA GLY A 208 -9.83 -8.02 -17.24
C GLY A 208 -9.27 -6.62 -16.93
N LEU A 209 -10.09 -5.73 -16.39
CA LEU A 209 -9.65 -4.41 -15.94
C LEU A 209 -8.63 -4.50 -14.79
N VAL A 210 -8.92 -5.33 -13.78
CA VAL A 210 -7.99 -5.58 -12.67
C VAL A 210 -6.69 -6.20 -13.17
N ARG A 211 -6.74 -7.13 -14.13
CA ARG A 211 -5.53 -7.70 -14.75
C ARG A 211 -4.69 -6.65 -15.46
N GLY A 212 -5.30 -5.72 -16.20
CA GLY A 212 -4.58 -4.63 -16.86
C GLY A 212 -3.83 -3.75 -15.84
N GLN A 213 -4.50 -3.37 -14.74
CA GLN A 213 -3.87 -2.63 -13.64
C GLN A 213 -2.75 -3.44 -12.96
N ALA A 214 -2.94 -4.76 -12.80
CA ALA A 214 -1.93 -5.66 -12.26
C ALA A 214 -0.68 -5.73 -13.14
N GLN A 215 -0.83 -5.73 -14.47
CA GLN A 215 0.29 -5.71 -15.41
C GLN A 215 1.09 -4.40 -15.30
N GLU A 216 0.42 -3.25 -15.24
CA GLU A 216 1.06 -1.95 -15.03
C GLU A 216 1.83 -1.93 -13.70
N LEU A 217 1.21 -2.43 -12.63
CA LEU A 217 1.84 -2.53 -11.31
C LEU A 217 3.06 -3.46 -11.32
N GLN A 218 2.98 -4.60 -12.00
CA GLN A 218 4.09 -5.54 -12.14
C GLN A 218 5.29 -4.89 -12.84
N VAL A 219 5.04 -4.17 -13.94
CA VAL A 219 6.09 -3.44 -14.67
C VAL A 219 6.70 -2.34 -13.81
N TRP A 220 5.87 -1.58 -13.08
CA TRP A 220 6.35 -0.55 -12.18
C TRP A 220 7.25 -1.13 -11.08
N LEU A 221 6.83 -2.20 -10.40
CA LEU A 221 7.62 -2.87 -9.36
C LEU A 221 8.95 -3.38 -9.89
N ALA A 222 8.96 -4.05 -11.05
CA ALA A 222 10.19 -4.52 -11.69
C ALA A 222 11.16 -3.37 -12.02
N GLY A 223 10.64 -2.20 -12.37
CA GLY A 223 11.43 -0.98 -12.57
C GLY A 223 12.09 -0.45 -11.30
N GLN A 224 11.50 -0.68 -10.12
CA GLN A 224 12.06 -0.22 -8.84
C GLN A 224 13.17 -1.15 -8.32
N SER A 225 13.02 -2.46 -8.49
CA SER A 225 14.05 -3.45 -8.10
C SER A 225 15.38 -3.24 -8.85
N GLY A 226 15.33 -2.72 -10.09
CA GLY A 226 16.52 -2.37 -10.86
C GLY A 226 17.23 -1.07 -10.42
N VAL A 227 16.52 -0.15 -9.75
CA VAL A 227 17.09 1.10 -9.23
C VAL A 227 17.78 0.87 -7.89
N ALA A 228 17.23 0.01 -7.03
CA ALA A 228 17.82 -0.35 -5.75
C ALA A 228 19.19 -1.04 -5.89
N ALA A 229 19.38 -1.89 -6.92
CA ALA A 229 20.67 -2.52 -7.21
C ALA A 229 21.76 -1.54 -7.68
N ASN A 230 21.38 -0.39 -8.24
CA ASN A 230 22.32 0.64 -8.72
C ASN A 230 22.62 1.71 -7.67
N SER A 231 21.82 1.86 -6.60
CA SER A 231 22.12 2.79 -5.52
C SER A 231 23.13 2.21 -4.51
N THR A 232 23.21 0.88 -4.38
CA THR A 232 24.21 0.22 -3.53
C THR A 232 25.63 0.30 -4.13
N SER A 233 25.77 0.27 -5.47
CA SER A 233 27.07 0.33 -6.14
C SER A 233 27.71 1.72 -6.16
N VAL A 234 26.93 2.78 -5.92
CA VAL A 234 27.45 4.15 -5.76
C VAL A 234 27.95 4.39 -4.33
N ALA A 235 27.36 3.74 -3.33
CA ALA A 235 27.81 3.82 -1.94
C ALA A 235 29.16 3.10 -1.72
N GLU A 236 29.44 2.01 -2.44
CA GLU A 236 30.73 1.30 -2.33
C GLU A 236 31.89 1.98 -3.06
N ASN A 237 31.63 2.82 -4.07
CA ASN A 237 32.68 3.54 -4.81
C ASN A 237 33.03 4.92 -4.22
N ALA A 238 32.32 5.38 -3.19
CA ALA A 238 32.64 6.61 -2.46
C ALA A 238 33.49 6.37 -1.19
N ALA A 239 33.84 5.11 -0.91
CA ALA A 239 34.62 4.69 0.25
C ALA A 239 36.00 4.09 -0.12
N ALA A 240 36.48 4.32 -1.35
CA ALA A 240 37.81 3.91 -1.83
C ALA A 240 38.73 5.10 -2.08
#